data_AF-A0A117I774-F1
#
_entry.id   AF-A0A117I774-F1
#
_cell.length_a   1.000
_cell.length_b   1.000
_cell.length_c   1.000
_cell.angle_alpha   90.00
_cell.angle_beta   90.00
_cell.angle_gamma   90.00
#
_symmetry.space_group_name_H-M   'P 1'
#
loop_
_entity.id
_entity.type
_entity.pdbx_description
1 polymer ?
#
loop_
_entity_poly.entity_id
_entity_poly.type
_entity_poly.pdbx_seq_one_letter_code
_entity_poly.pdbx_strand_id
1 'polypeptide(L)'
;MAAVSEGLWIAIAVIAVLLVTALVVGLVRYRRRRISLSGPDTAAKPIDRSGGYTASSGITFSQSTTAPPAPPKAAPPKVERIDTSGLPAVGDDATIPRDAPKRPIADVRLPEPPVEEAAPPVEEAAPPLERPVEETPAAEAEPAVEEAPAPAEPEAPAAPVEPEAPAPAAPALEEIAPTEGRLDRLRGRLSKSQNALGRSMLGLLGGGDLDEDSWEEVEDTLLIADLGPVVTESVVAALRSQMASKGVRTEAQARAVLRDVLISELRPELDRSIRALPHADKPSVLLVVGVNGTGKTTTVGKLARVLVADGRRVVLGAADTFRAAAADQLQTWAARVGADVVRGAEGADPASVAFDAVDEGISTGADVVVVDTAGRLHTKTGLMDELGKVKRVVEKRAAVDEVLLVLDATIGQNSLPQAKVFAEVVDITGVVLTKLDGTAKGGIVFRVQQELGVPVKLVGLGEGPDDLAPFEPGAFVDALLG
;
A
#
# COMPACT_ATOMS: atom_id res chain seq x y z
N MET A 1 25.84 15.92 92.25
CA MET A 1 25.62 14.52 91.84
C MET A 1 24.15 14.17 92.02
N ALA A 2 23.45 13.88 90.94
CA ALA A 2 22.26 13.03 90.97
C ALA A 2 22.54 11.95 89.92
N ALA A 3 22.73 10.71 90.37
CA ALA A 3 23.11 9.62 89.47
C ALA A 3 21.91 9.27 88.58
N VAL A 4 21.96 9.74 87.33
CA VAL A 4 21.03 9.27 86.30
C VAL A 4 21.28 7.78 86.13
N SER A 5 20.30 6.97 86.54
CA SER A 5 20.46 5.52 86.56
C SER A 5 20.76 4.98 85.15
N GLU A 6 21.55 3.90 85.05
CA GLU A 6 21.80 3.21 83.78
C GLU A 6 20.49 2.86 83.08
N GLY A 7 19.46 2.48 83.85
CA GLY A 7 18.11 2.24 83.34
C GLY A 7 17.48 3.41 82.58
N LEU A 8 17.76 4.67 82.97
CA LEU A 8 17.27 5.84 82.21
C LEU A 8 18.02 6.01 80.89
N TRP A 9 19.35 5.81 80.89
CA TRP A 9 20.15 5.86 79.66
C TRP A 9 19.78 4.73 78.68
N ILE A 10 19.54 3.51 79.19
CA ILE A 10 19.04 2.38 78.39
C ILE A 10 17.64 2.69 77.84
N ALA A 11 16.72 3.24 78.65
CA ALA A 11 15.40 3.64 78.19
C ALA A 11 15.46 4.71 77.09
N ILE A 12 16.31 5.74 77.25
CA ILE A 12 16.54 6.77 76.23
C ILE A 12 17.10 6.16 74.95
N ALA A 13 18.06 5.23 75.04
CA ALA A 13 18.63 4.55 73.88
C ALA A 13 17.58 3.70 73.13
N VAL A 14 16.74 2.94 73.85
CA VAL A 14 15.64 2.16 73.25
C VAL A 14 14.61 3.06 72.58
N ILE A 15 14.23 4.18 73.21
CA ILE A 15 13.31 5.17 72.63
C ILE A 15 13.92 5.79 71.36
N ALA A 16 15.21 6.15 71.37
CA ALA A 16 15.91 6.69 70.22
C ALA A 16 15.94 5.69 69.04
N VAL A 17 16.23 4.40 69.31
CA VAL A 17 16.19 3.35 68.28
C VAL A 17 14.78 3.16 67.71
N LEU A 18 13.75 3.13 68.57
CA LEU A 18 12.35 3.01 68.12
C LEU A 18 11.92 4.22 67.27
N LEU A 19 12.31 5.44 67.65
CA LEU A 19 12.04 6.65 66.85
C LEU A 19 12.77 6.63 65.51
N VAL A 20 14.03 6.21 65.45
CA VAL A 20 14.76 6.04 64.18
C VAL A 20 14.12 4.96 63.31
N THR A 21 13.68 3.85 63.90
CA THR A 21 13.03 2.76 63.15
C THR A 21 11.67 3.22 62.61
N ALA A 22 10.87 3.94 63.41
CA ALA A 22 9.62 4.54 62.97
C ALA A 22 9.84 5.60 61.88
N LEU A 23 10.89 6.43 61.97
CA LEU A 23 11.28 7.39 60.95
C LEU A 23 11.66 6.70 59.63
N VAL A 24 12.49 5.65 59.69
CA VAL A 24 12.92 4.88 58.51
C VAL A 24 11.74 4.16 57.86
N VAL A 25 10.90 3.47 58.63
CA VAL A 25 9.68 2.81 58.13
C VAL A 25 8.70 3.83 57.56
N GLY A 26 8.56 4.99 58.21
CA GLY A 26 7.77 6.12 57.72
C GLY A 26 8.30 6.65 56.39
N LEU A 27 9.61 6.88 56.27
CA LEU A 27 10.25 7.36 55.04
C LEU A 27 10.15 6.34 53.90
N VAL A 28 10.32 5.04 54.18
CA VAL A 28 10.14 3.95 53.21
C VAL A 28 8.69 3.86 52.75
N ARG A 29 7.72 3.96 53.67
CA ARG A 29 6.28 3.96 53.35
C ARG A 29 5.86 5.22 52.60
N TYR A 30 6.47 6.37 52.91
CA TYR A 30 6.27 7.63 52.20
C TYR A 30 6.83 7.56 50.77
N ARG A 31 8.05 7.05 50.58
CA ARG A 31 8.63 6.77 49.26
C ARG A 31 7.78 5.78 48.45
N ARG A 32 7.31 4.69 49.07
CA ARG A 32 6.41 3.70 48.43
C ARG A 32 4.99 4.21 48.14
N ARG A 33 4.59 5.36 48.69
CA ARG A 33 3.26 5.98 48.47
C ARG A 33 3.28 7.23 47.61
N ARG A 34 4.46 7.72 47.20
CA ARG A 34 4.55 8.71 46.12
C ARG A 34 4.41 7.99 44.78
N ILE A 35 3.17 7.92 44.29
CA ILE A 35 2.93 7.79 42.84
C ILE A 35 3.34 9.14 42.25
N SER A 36 4.54 9.23 41.69
CA SER A 36 4.91 10.38 40.86
C SER A 36 4.19 10.24 39.53
N LEU A 37 3.11 11.00 39.36
CA LEU A 37 2.70 11.43 38.03
C LEU A 37 3.72 12.45 37.53
N SER A 38 4.92 11.97 37.20
CA SER A 38 5.72 12.64 36.20
C SER A 38 4.86 12.60 34.94
N GLY A 39 4.52 13.77 34.38
CA GLY A 39 4.08 13.81 32.99
C GLY A 39 5.14 13.11 32.14
N PRO A 40 4.77 12.49 31.00
CA PRO A 40 5.73 11.76 30.18
C PRO A 40 6.89 12.68 29.86
N ASP A 41 8.08 12.34 30.38
CA ASP A 41 9.32 13.02 30.00
C ASP A 41 9.40 12.91 28.48
N THR A 42 9.33 14.05 27.79
CA THR A 42 9.61 14.15 26.35
C THR A 42 11.10 13.99 26.07
N ALA A 43 11.78 13.17 26.87
CA ALA A 43 13.05 12.56 26.54
C ALA A 43 12.77 11.61 25.38
N ALA A 44 13.08 12.07 24.17
CA ALA A 44 13.12 11.22 22.99
C ALA A 44 13.81 9.91 23.36
N LYS A 45 13.14 8.77 23.10
CA LYS A 45 13.77 7.45 23.20
C LYS A 45 15.13 7.56 22.49
N PRO A 46 16.24 7.07 23.08
CA PRO A 46 17.51 7.07 22.39
C PRO A 46 17.30 6.35 21.06
N ILE A 47 17.39 7.11 19.97
CA ILE A 47 17.12 6.61 18.62
C ILE A 47 18.11 5.48 18.40
N ASP A 48 17.58 4.26 18.24
CA ASP A 48 18.42 3.11 17.97
C ASP A 48 19.12 3.34 16.62
N ARG A 49 20.45 3.34 16.65
CA ARG A 49 21.30 3.54 15.47
C ARG A 49 21.66 2.21 14.80
N SER A 50 20.96 1.12 15.15
CA SER A 50 21.16 -0.23 14.60
C SER A 50 20.66 -0.43 13.16
N GLY A 51 19.93 0.53 12.58
CA GLY A 51 19.45 0.49 11.20
C GLY A 51 17.94 0.26 11.01
N GLY A 52 17.18 0.09 12.10
CA GLY A 52 15.72 0.05 12.06
C GLY A 52 15.07 0.17 13.44
N TYR A 53 13.76 0.42 13.47
CA TYR A 53 12.95 0.42 14.69
C TYR A 53 11.52 -0.04 14.37
N THR A 54 10.83 -0.63 15.36
CA THR A 54 9.40 -0.95 15.26
C THR A 54 8.58 0.18 15.87
N ALA A 55 7.74 0.82 15.05
CA ALA A 55 6.80 1.82 15.50
C ALA A 55 5.73 1.20 16.40
N SER A 56 5.08 2.04 17.21
CA SER A 56 3.98 1.65 18.09
C SER A 56 2.75 1.09 17.35
N SER A 57 2.66 1.31 16.03
CA SER A 57 1.70 0.69 15.10
C SER A 57 1.99 -0.78 14.76
N GLY A 58 3.18 -1.27 15.12
CA GLY A 58 3.72 -2.57 14.72
C GLY A 58 4.50 -2.56 13.40
N ILE A 59 4.45 -1.47 12.62
CA ILE A 59 5.24 -1.40 11.37
C ILE A 59 6.71 -1.18 11.74
N THR A 60 7.58 -2.07 11.29
CA THR A 60 9.03 -1.90 11.38
C THR A 60 9.51 -1.03 10.24
N PHE A 61 10.24 0.03 10.56
CA PHE A 61 10.87 0.92 9.61
C PHE A 61 12.39 0.77 9.65
N SER A 62 13.01 0.78 8.48
CA SER A 62 14.46 0.62 8.30
C SER A 62 15.05 1.75 7.46
N GLN A 63 16.36 1.90 7.53
CA GLN A 63 17.13 2.70 6.59
C GLN A 63 17.51 1.80 5.41
N SER A 64 17.46 2.28 4.18
CA SER A 64 18.06 1.49 3.10
C SER A 64 19.58 1.43 3.34
N THR A 65 20.10 0.23 3.58
CA THR A 65 21.54 0.04 3.47
C THR A 65 21.90 0.19 2.00
N THR A 66 23.01 0.86 1.70
CA THR A 66 23.56 0.91 0.34
C THR A 66 24.07 -0.49 -0.03
N ALA A 67 23.13 -1.36 -0.41
CA ALA A 67 23.41 -2.75 -0.72
C ALA A 67 24.22 -2.84 -2.04
N PRO A 68 25.10 -3.85 -2.19
CA PRO A 68 25.71 -4.14 -3.48
C PRO A 68 24.64 -4.31 -4.56
N PRO A 69 24.96 -4.07 -5.85
CA PRO A 69 24.03 -4.34 -6.94
C PRO A 69 23.49 -5.76 -6.82
N ALA A 70 22.18 -5.92 -7.03
CA ALA A 70 21.51 -7.21 -6.95
C ALA A 70 22.29 -8.25 -7.78
N PRO A 71 22.39 -9.52 -7.31
CA PRO A 71 22.97 -10.57 -8.15
C PRO A 71 22.22 -10.55 -9.49
N PRO A 72 22.94 -10.57 -10.63
CA PRO A 72 22.30 -10.37 -11.92
C PRO A 72 21.17 -11.37 -12.08
N LYS A 73 19.93 -10.87 -12.29
CA LYS A 73 18.77 -11.70 -12.65
C LYS A 73 19.28 -12.65 -13.74
N ALA A 74 19.19 -13.96 -13.49
CA ALA A 74 19.62 -14.95 -14.47
C ALA A 74 18.96 -14.59 -15.80
N ALA A 75 19.77 -14.36 -16.83
CA ALA A 75 19.25 -13.97 -18.12
C ALA A 75 18.18 -15.00 -18.52
N PRO A 76 17.01 -14.59 -19.05
CA PRO A 76 16.06 -15.55 -19.60
C PRO A 76 16.86 -16.47 -20.53
N PRO A 77 16.66 -17.80 -20.45
CA PRO A 77 17.52 -18.75 -21.13
C PRO A 77 17.64 -18.28 -22.57
N LYS A 78 18.88 -18.04 -23.02
CA LYS A 78 19.12 -17.74 -24.42
C LYS A 78 18.49 -18.91 -25.17
N VAL A 79 17.38 -18.65 -25.85
CA VAL A 79 16.92 -19.53 -26.91
C VAL A 79 18.11 -19.59 -27.83
N GLU A 80 18.80 -20.73 -27.84
CA GLU A 80 19.81 -20.99 -28.85
C GLU A 80 19.04 -20.89 -30.17
N ARG A 81 19.23 -19.76 -30.85
CA ARG A 81 18.81 -19.59 -32.21
C ARG A 81 19.63 -20.59 -32.99
N ILE A 82 19.06 -21.79 -33.16
CA ILE A 82 19.62 -22.89 -33.93
C ILE A 82 20.09 -22.25 -35.23
N ASP A 83 21.39 -22.35 -35.49
CA ASP A 83 21.98 -21.70 -36.65
C ASP A 83 21.57 -22.48 -37.90
N THR A 84 20.45 -22.08 -38.50
CA THR A 84 19.90 -22.72 -39.70
C THR A 84 20.66 -22.33 -40.97
N SER A 85 21.84 -21.72 -40.88
CA SER A 85 22.67 -21.29 -42.02
C SER A 85 23.29 -22.43 -42.85
N GLY A 86 22.86 -23.68 -42.65
CA GLY A 86 23.33 -24.85 -43.40
C GLY A 86 22.31 -25.99 -43.56
N LEU A 87 21.04 -25.79 -43.20
CA LEU A 87 19.97 -26.77 -43.43
C LEU A 87 19.14 -26.36 -44.66
N PRO A 88 18.75 -27.29 -45.55
CA PRO A 88 17.92 -26.96 -46.70
C PRO A 88 16.57 -26.40 -46.23
N ALA A 89 16.23 -25.20 -46.71
CA ALA A 89 14.97 -24.56 -46.37
C ALA A 89 13.80 -25.37 -46.95
N VAL A 90 12.81 -25.69 -46.12
CA VAL A 90 11.54 -26.27 -46.58
C VAL A 90 10.74 -25.15 -47.25
N GLY A 91 10.84 -25.05 -48.57
CA GLY A 91 10.16 -24.00 -49.35
C GLY A 91 10.69 -23.69 -50.74
N ASP A 92 11.56 -24.52 -51.33
CA ASP A 92 12.01 -24.39 -52.73
C ASP A 92 10.91 -24.87 -53.71
N ASP A 93 9.75 -24.18 -53.73
CA ASP A 93 8.68 -24.45 -54.70
C ASP A 93 7.79 -23.21 -54.97
N ALA A 94 8.37 -22.18 -55.58
CA ALA A 94 7.64 -21.03 -56.13
C ALA A 94 8.37 -20.36 -57.30
N THR A 95 8.60 -21.10 -58.38
CA THR A 95 9.07 -20.49 -59.65
C THR A 95 7.93 -19.69 -60.29
N ILE A 96 7.82 -18.40 -59.97
CA ILE A 96 6.99 -17.44 -60.71
C ILE A 96 7.89 -16.29 -61.20
N PRO A 97 8.09 -16.12 -62.52
CA PRO A 97 8.85 -15.00 -63.08
C PRO A 97 8.26 -13.63 -62.69
N ARG A 98 9.14 -12.65 -62.47
CA ARG A 98 8.80 -11.34 -61.87
C ARG A 98 7.95 -10.39 -62.73
N ASP A 99 7.53 -10.81 -63.93
CA ASP A 99 6.81 -9.96 -64.91
C ASP A 99 5.32 -10.34 -65.11
N ALA A 100 4.73 -11.11 -64.19
CA ALA A 100 3.29 -11.41 -64.24
C ALA A 100 2.44 -10.16 -63.89
N PRO A 101 1.41 -9.80 -64.70
CA PRO A 101 0.63 -8.59 -64.48
C PRO A 101 -0.26 -8.68 -63.23
N LYS A 102 -0.10 -7.73 -62.32
CA LYS A 102 -0.94 -7.61 -61.11
C LYS A 102 -2.39 -7.27 -61.48
N ARG A 103 -3.31 -8.21 -61.25
CA ARG A 103 -4.75 -7.92 -61.24
C ARG A 103 -5.14 -7.33 -59.87
N PRO A 104 -5.85 -6.18 -59.80
CA PRO A 104 -6.45 -5.74 -58.55
C PRO A 104 -7.64 -6.66 -58.22
N ILE A 105 -7.67 -7.21 -57.01
CA ILE A 105 -8.85 -7.92 -56.49
C ILE A 105 -9.76 -6.87 -55.87
N ALA A 106 -10.79 -6.50 -56.62
CA ALA A 106 -12.05 -6.00 -56.05
C ALA A 106 -12.95 -7.20 -55.71
N ASP A 107 -13.86 -6.98 -54.75
CA ASP A 107 -15.00 -7.83 -54.39
C ASP A 107 -14.71 -9.30 -53.98
N VAL A 108 -14.59 -9.50 -52.67
CA VAL A 108 -14.85 -10.79 -52.02
C VAL A 108 -16.12 -10.65 -51.17
N ARG A 109 -17.18 -11.39 -51.51
CA ARG A 109 -18.42 -11.45 -50.71
C ARG A 109 -18.16 -12.18 -49.39
N LEU A 110 -18.59 -11.56 -48.28
CA LEU A 110 -18.69 -12.21 -46.97
C LEU A 110 -19.93 -13.12 -46.91
N PRO A 111 -19.90 -14.22 -46.14
CA PRO A 111 -21.07 -15.09 -45.93
C PRO A 111 -22.11 -14.42 -45.02
N GLU A 112 -23.38 -14.78 -45.22
CA GLU A 112 -24.53 -14.25 -44.47
C GLU A 112 -24.66 -14.90 -43.07
N PRO A 113 -25.11 -14.15 -42.05
CA PRO A 113 -25.38 -14.68 -40.71
C PRO A 113 -26.64 -15.57 -40.68
N PRO A 114 -26.78 -16.47 -39.69
CA PRO A 114 -27.93 -17.37 -39.59
C PRO A 114 -29.24 -16.63 -39.30
N VAL A 115 -30.34 -17.19 -39.83
CA VAL A 115 -31.70 -16.67 -39.68
C VAL A 115 -32.21 -16.91 -38.25
N GLU A 116 -32.57 -15.84 -37.56
CA GLU A 116 -33.30 -15.88 -36.29
C GLU A 116 -34.82 -15.78 -36.54
N GLU A 117 -35.62 -16.47 -35.74
CA GLU A 117 -37.04 -16.73 -36.01
C GLU A 117 -37.93 -15.50 -35.75
N ALA A 118 -39.00 -15.33 -36.54
CA ALA A 118 -39.70 -14.05 -36.65
C ALA A 118 -40.60 -13.68 -35.46
N ALA A 119 -40.56 -12.40 -35.08
CA ALA A 119 -41.62 -11.73 -34.32
C ALA A 119 -42.32 -10.66 -35.19
N PRO A 120 -43.65 -10.45 -35.07
CA PRO A 120 -44.43 -9.56 -35.93
C PRO A 120 -44.26 -8.05 -35.59
N PRO A 121 -44.67 -7.12 -36.48
CA PRO A 121 -44.12 -5.77 -36.54
C PRO A 121 -44.89 -4.71 -35.73
N VAL A 122 -44.24 -3.55 -35.52
CA VAL A 122 -44.85 -2.27 -35.14
C VAL A 122 -44.29 -1.16 -36.05
N GLU A 123 -45.13 -0.16 -36.35
CA GLU A 123 -44.96 0.84 -37.42
C GLU A 123 -43.77 1.82 -37.30
N GLU A 124 -43.07 1.96 -38.43
CA GLU A 124 -42.76 3.22 -39.14
C GLU A 124 -42.65 4.56 -38.36
N ALA A 125 -41.42 5.10 -38.29
CA ALA A 125 -41.17 6.54 -38.24
C ALA A 125 -39.82 6.90 -38.91
N ALA A 126 -39.86 7.82 -39.87
CA ALA A 126 -38.70 8.27 -40.67
C ALA A 126 -37.96 9.49 -40.02
N PRO A 127 -36.74 9.87 -40.48
CA PRO A 127 -35.75 10.52 -39.63
C PRO A 127 -35.76 12.06 -39.63
N PRO A 128 -35.07 12.73 -38.67
CA PRO A 128 -34.72 14.14 -38.74
C PRO A 128 -33.47 14.38 -39.60
N LEU A 129 -33.52 15.38 -40.47
CA LEU A 129 -32.40 15.84 -41.29
C LEU A 129 -31.55 16.91 -40.59
N GLU A 130 -30.34 17.11 -41.13
CA GLU A 130 -29.28 18.01 -40.68
C GLU A 130 -29.71 19.50 -40.69
N ARG A 131 -29.06 20.32 -39.85
CA ARG A 131 -29.21 21.79 -39.84
C ARG A 131 -27.93 22.49 -40.30
N PRO A 132 -27.99 23.42 -41.26
CA PRO A 132 -26.84 24.21 -41.70
C PRO A 132 -26.62 25.48 -40.87
N VAL A 133 -25.45 26.11 -41.09
CA VAL A 133 -24.98 27.37 -40.50
C VAL A 133 -25.55 28.58 -41.27
N GLU A 134 -25.75 29.71 -40.61
CA GLU A 134 -26.14 31.00 -41.22
C GLU A 134 -25.25 32.14 -40.69
N GLU A 135 -24.93 33.12 -41.54
CA GLU A 135 -24.00 34.24 -41.28
C GLU A 135 -24.67 35.63 -41.35
N THR A 136 -23.99 36.65 -40.80
CA THR A 136 -24.07 38.11 -41.12
C THR A 136 -25.34 38.93 -40.75
N PRO A 137 -25.29 40.28 -40.72
CA PRO A 137 -24.16 41.25 -40.76
C PRO A 137 -24.20 42.36 -39.66
N ALA A 138 -23.34 43.38 -39.77
CA ALA A 138 -23.16 44.52 -38.85
C ALA A 138 -23.73 45.87 -39.36
N ALA A 139 -23.96 46.84 -38.45
CA ALA A 139 -24.04 48.30 -38.63
C ALA A 139 -24.28 49.00 -37.24
N GLU A 140 -24.16 50.31 -37.01
CA GLU A 140 -23.16 51.35 -37.35
C GLU A 140 -23.47 52.64 -36.51
N ALA A 141 -22.45 53.47 -36.22
CA ALA A 141 -22.50 54.91 -35.83
C ALA A 141 -23.04 55.41 -34.45
N GLU A 142 -22.32 56.41 -33.91
CA GLU A 142 -22.69 57.33 -32.81
C GLU A 142 -23.55 58.53 -33.31
N PRO A 143 -24.04 59.43 -32.42
CA PRO A 143 -23.27 60.69 -32.20
C PRO A 143 -23.33 61.29 -30.78
N ALA A 144 -22.49 62.30 -30.53
CA ALA A 144 -22.26 63.00 -29.25
C ALA A 144 -23.12 64.26 -29.01
N VAL A 145 -23.22 64.72 -27.74
CA VAL A 145 -23.72 66.06 -27.33
C VAL A 145 -23.02 66.59 -26.05
N GLU A 146 -22.78 67.92 -26.01
CA GLU A 146 -22.12 68.79 -25.00
C GLU A 146 -23.12 69.76 -24.30
N GLU A 147 -22.92 70.42 -23.14
CA GLU A 147 -21.86 70.48 -22.10
C GLU A 147 -22.47 71.04 -20.77
N ALA A 148 -22.07 70.52 -19.58
CA ALA A 148 -22.10 71.17 -18.24
C ALA A 148 -23.44 71.78 -17.69
N PRO A 149 -23.51 72.32 -16.44
CA PRO A 149 -22.59 72.29 -15.30
C PRO A 149 -23.17 71.68 -13.99
N ALA A 150 -22.36 71.62 -12.94
CA ALA A 150 -22.70 71.06 -11.61
C ALA A 150 -23.55 71.99 -10.71
N PRO A 151 -24.21 71.41 -9.68
CA PRO A 151 -24.23 72.05 -8.36
C PRO A 151 -23.92 71.12 -7.18
N ALA A 152 -23.15 71.68 -6.23
CA ALA A 152 -22.97 71.43 -4.79
C ALA A 152 -23.45 70.13 -4.09
N GLU A 153 -22.58 69.64 -3.19
CA GLU A 153 -22.82 68.60 -2.18
C GLU A 153 -23.99 68.91 -1.22
N PRO A 154 -24.59 67.85 -0.67
CA PRO A 154 -24.77 67.75 0.78
C PRO A 154 -24.22 66.45 1.37
N GLU A 155 -23.74 66.51 2.62
CA GLU A 155 -23.12 65.41 3.35
C GLU A 155 -24.08 64.29 3.82
N ALA A 156 -23.48 63.13 4.09
CA ALA A 156 -23.93 62.00 4.94
C ALA A 156 -24.95 60.98 4.35
N PRO A 157 -24.95 59.71 4.85
CA PRO A 157 -24.12 59.12 5.91
C PRO A 157 -23.18 57.99 5.44
N ALA A 158 -22.29 57.54 6.34
CA ALA A 158 -21.35 56.45 6.08
C ALA A 158 -22.05 55.10 5.78
N ALA A 159 -21.53 54.38 4.79
CA ALA A 159 -21.92 52.99 4.53
C ALA A 159 -21.48 52.07 5.69
N PRO A 160 -22.28 51.05 6.07
CA PRO A 160 -21.84 50.05 7.03
C PRO A 160 -20.61 49.31 6.52
N VAL A 161 -19.61 49.13 7.38
CA VAL A 161 -18.47 48.25 7.09
C VAL A 161 -19.00 46.82 7.06
N GLU A 162 -18.97 46.20 5.89
CA GLU A 162 -19.28 44.79 5.71
C GLU A 162 -18.25 43.97 6.51
N PRO A 163 -18.67 43.07 7.42
CA PRO A 163 -17.73 42.36 8.27
C PRO A 163 -16.86 41.43 7.43
N GLU A 164 -15.56 41.68 7.46
CA GLU A 164 -14.54 40.86 6.81
C GLU A 164 -14.74 39.39 7.18
N ALA A 165 -15.00 38.55 6.16
CA ALA A 165 -15.28 37.14 6.38
C ALA A 165 -14.07 36.49 7.09
N PRO A 166 -14.28 35.72 8.18
CA PRO A 166 -13.18 35.14 8.91
C PRO A 166 -12.36 34.25 7.98
N ALA A 167 -11.04 34.47 7.95
CA ALA A 167 -10.12 33.63 7.19
C ALA A 167 -10.38 32.15 7.52
N PRO A 168 -10.38 31.24 6.51
CA PRO A 168 -10.70 29.85 6.74
C PRO A 168 -9.75 29.28 7.80
N ALA A 169 -10.33 28.83 8.91
CA ALA A 169 -9.56 28.24 9.99
C ALA A 169 -8.71 27.08 9.43
N ALA A 170 -7.42 27.08 9.74
CA ALA A 170 -6.55 25.98 9.38
C ALA A 170 -7.20 24.66 9.84
N PRO A 171 -7.29 23.63 8.97
CA PRO A 171 -8.01 22.41 9.30
C PRO A 171 -7.42 21.83 10.59
N ALA A 172 -8.30 21.58 11.56
CA ALA A 172 -7.88 20.97 12.82
C ALA A 172 -7.30 19.59 12.50
N LEU A 173 -6.01 19.41 12.80
CA LEU A 173 -5.33 18.13 12.67
C LEU A 173 -6.10 17.09 13.48
N GLU A 174 -6.36 15.92 12.88
CA GLU A 174 -6.99 14.83 13.63
C GLU A 174 -6.03 14.39 14.75
N GLU A 175 -6.52 14.33 15.99
CA GLU A 175 -5.78 13.68 17.07
C GLU A 175 -5.64 12.19 16.72
N ILE A 176 -4.46 11.80 16.23
CA ILE A 176 -4.24 10.45 15.73
C ILE A 176 -4.28 9.49 16.90
N ALA A 177 -5.36 8.70 16.95
CA ALA A 177 -5.62 7.78 18.05
C ALA A 177 -4.43 6.83 18.31
N PRO A 178 -4.09 6.57 19.59
CA PRO A 178 -2.96 5.73 19.95
C PRO A 178 -2.91 4.43 19.15
N THR A 179 -1.73 4.17 18.64
CA THR A 179 -1.35 2.99 17.86
C THR A 179 -1.37 1.71 18.68
N GLU A 180 -1.35 1.80 20.02
CA GLU A 180 -1.44 0.67 20.94
C GLU A 180 -2.73 -0.16 20.75
N GLY A 181 -2.60 -1.49 20.79
CA GLY A 181 -3.68 -2.45 20.55
C GLY A 181 -4.27 -2.42 19.14
N ARG A 182 -3.73 -1.61 18.21
CA ARG A 182 -4.20 -1.54 16.82
C ARG A 182 -4.02 -2.88 16.11
N LEU A 183 -2.85 -3.52 16.27
CA LEU A 183 -2.57 -4.85 15.73
C LEU A 183 -3.60 -5.89 16.17
N ASP A 184 -4.00 -5.92 17.44
CA ASP A 184 -4.90 -6.96 17.95
C ASP A 184 -6.33 -6.78 17.46
N ARG A 185 -6.79 -5.52 17.31
CA ARG A 185 -8.05 -5.20 16.62
C ARG A 185 -8.03 -5.68 15.16
N LEU A 186 -6.90 -5.50 14.48
CA LEU A 186 -6.72 -5.87 13.07
C LEU A 186 -6.58 -7.38 12.85
N ARG A 187 -5.86 -8.10 13.74
CA ARG A 187 -5.84 -9.57 13.82
C ARG A 187 -7.25 -10.14 13.99
N GLY A 188 -8.07 -9.53 14.84
CA GLY A 188 -9.47 -9.89 15.04
C GLY A 188 -10.38 -9.64 13.82
N ARG A 189 -9.98 -8.80 12.86
CA ARG A 189 -10.69 -8.64 11.57
C ARG A 189 -10.29 -9.72 10.57
N LEU A 190 -9.00 -10.04 10.48
CA LEU A 190 -8.47 -11.13 9.63
C LEU A 190 -9.14 -12.48 9.94
N SER A 191 -9.21 -12.87 11.23
CA SER A 191 -9.82 -14.14 11.65
C SER A 191 -11.30 -14.26 11.23
N LYS A 192 -12.06 -13.16 11.15
CA LYS A 192 -13.48 -13.21 10.77
C LYS A 192 -13.72 -13.56 9.30
N SER A 193 -12.77 -13.25 8.41
CA SER A 193 -12.92 -13.47 6.95
C SER A 193 -12.59 -14.92 6.53
N GLN A 194 -11.73 -15.60 7.29
CA GLN A 194 -10.95 -16.73 6.78
C GLN A 194 -11.32 -18.13 7.31
N ASN A 195 -12.25 -18.23 8.27
CA ASN A 195 -12.60 -19.48 8.96
C ASN A 195 -13.12 -20.64 8.06
N ALA A 196 -13.36 -20.41 6.76
CA ALA A 196 -13.85 -21.46 5.85
C ALA A 196 -12.75 -22.49 5.52
N LEU A 197 -11.58 -22.05 5.06
CA LEU A 197 -10.49 -22.95 4.68
C LEU A 197 -9.97 -23.75 5.88
N GLY A 198 -9.70 -23.08 7.00
CA GLY A 198 -9.21 -23.74 8.22
C GLY A 198 -10.09 -24.91 8.65
N ARG A 199 -11.41 -24.72 8.71
CA ARG A 199 -12.35 -25.80 9.09
C ARG A 199 -12.43 -26.92 8.06
N SER A 200 -12.37 -26.62 6.76
CA SER A 200 -12.35 -27.64 5.70
C SER A 200 -11.09 -28.51 5.82
N MET A 201 -9.92 -27.87 5.83
CA MET A 201 -8.63 -28.55 5.93
C MET A 201 -8.49 -29.38 7.21
N LEU A 202 -8.95 -28.87 8.36
CA LEU A 202 -8.86 -29.60 9.62
C LEU A 202 -9.87 -30.76 9.72
N GLY A 203 -11.03 -30.64 9.08
CA GLY A 203 -11.96 -31.75 8.93
C GLY A 203 -11.35 -32.91 8.13
N LEU A 204 -10.72 -32.60 6.99
CA LEU A 204 -10.01 -33.58 6.16
C LEU A 204 -8.85 -34.21 6.93
N LEU A 205 -7.89 -33.39 7.40
CA LEU A 205 -6.66 -33.84 8.04
C LEU A 205 -6.86 -34.46 9.44
N GLY A 206 -8.03 -34.26 10.06
CA GLY A 206 -8.41 -34.84 11.35
C GLY A 206 -9.09 -36.21 11.26
N GLY A 207 -9.48 -36.66 10.07
CA GLY A 207 -10.32 -37.86 9.87
C GLY A 207 -9.68 -39.21 10.20
N GLY A 208 -8.35 -39.32 10.15
CA GLY A 208 -7.62 -40.56 10.42
C GLY A 208 -6.49 -40.82 9.42
N ASP A 209 -6.39 -42.05 8.94
CA ASP A 209 -5.45 -42.42 7.87
C ASP A 209 -5.91 -41.79 6.55
N LEU A 210 -5.13 -40.81 6.05
CA LEU A 210 -5.41 -40.10 4.80
C LEU A 210 -5.04 -40.94 3.58
N ASP A 211 -6.05 -41.37 2.83
CA ASP A 211 -5.90 -41.98 1.51
C ASP A 211 -5.66 -40.94 0.39
N GLU A 212 -5.44 -41.39 -0.84
CA GLU A 212 -5.09 -40.50 -1.96
C GLU A 212 -6.24 -39.52 -2.27
N ASP A 213 -7.48 -40.00 -2.26
CA ASP A 213 -8.70 -39.20 -2.44
C ASP A 213 -8.77 -38.06 -1.39
N SER A 214 -8.49 -38.35 -0.11
CA SER A 214 -8.40 -37.33 0.95
C SER A 214 -7.34 -36.25 0.69
N TRP A 215 -6.24 -36.61 0.01
CA TRP A 215 -5.20 -35.65 -0.37
C TRP A 215 -5.56 -34.82 -1.61
N GLU A 216 -6.31 -35.38 -2.56
CA GLU A 216 -6.86 -34.65 -3.70
C GLU A 216 -7.85 -33.57 -3.20
N GLU A 217 -8.73 -33.90 -2.24
CA GLU A 217 -9.63 -32.91 -1.60
C GLU A 217 -8.86 -31.80 -0.85
N VAL A 218 -7.71 -32.14 -0.23
CA VAL A 218 -6.79 -31.15 0.39
C VAL A 218 -6.14 -30.25 -0.68
N GLU A 219 -5.72 -30.82 -1.81
CA GLU A 219 -5.16 -30.07 -2.93
C GLU A 219 -6.18 -29.06 -3.51
N ASP A 220 -7.39 -29.54 -3.82
CA ASP A 220 -8.50 -28.74 -4.33
C ASP A 220 -8.88 -27.61 -3.35
N THR A 221 -8.94 -27.90 -2.05
CA THR A 221 -9.24 -26.89 -1.02
C THR A 221 -8.21 -25.74 -1.03
N LEU A 222 -6.93 -26.05 -1.22
CA LEU A 222 -5.85 -25.05 -1.32
C LEU A 222 -5.92 -24.27 -2.65
N LEU A 223 -6.27 -24.92 -3.76
CA LEU A 223 -6.46 -24.28 -5.06
C LEU A 223 -7.65 -23.29 -5.05
N ILE A 224 -8.79 -23.70 -4.50
CA ILE A 224 -10.01 -22.88 -4.38
C ILE A 224 -9.74 -21.59 -3.57
N ALA A 225 -8.85 -21.66 -2.58
CA ALA A 225 -8.43 -20.52 -1.77
C ALA A 225 -7.40 -19.58 -2.43
N ASP A 226 -7.09 -19.77 -3.72
CA ASP A 226 -6.17 -18.98 -4.55
C ASP A 226 -4.66 -19.13 -4.26
N LEU A 227 -4.20 -20.15 -3.52
CA LEU A 227 -2.76 -20.39 -3.32
C LEU A 227 -2.02 -20.63 -4.67
N GLY A 228 -2.70 -21.31 -5.60
CA GLY A 228 -2.17 -21.63 -6.93
C GLY A 228 -1.28 -22.88 -6.95
N PRO A 229 -1.14 -23.53 -8.12
CA PRO A 229 -0.70 -24.92 -8.22
C PRO A 229 0.67 -25.17 -7.62
N VAL A 230 1.67 -24.32 -7.90
CA VAL A 230 3.05 -24.54 -7.45
C VAL A 230 3.19 -24.38 -5.92
N VAL A 231 2.43 -23.47 -5.30
CA VAL A 231 2.40 -23.37 -3.82
C VAL A 231 1.65 -24.56 -3.25
N THR A 232 0.49 -24.90 -3.81
CA THR A 232 -0.32 -26.03 -3.36
C THR A 232 0.47 -27.35 -3.40
N GLU A 233 1.16 -27.65 -4.50
CA GLU A 233 2.01 -28.85 -4.65
C GLU A 233 3.11 -28.90 -3.56
N SER A 234 3.78 -27.77 -3.32
CA SER A 234 4.79 -27.65 -2.25
C SER A 234 4.19 -27.89 -0.86
N VAL A 235 3.03 -27.28 -0.56
CA VAL A 235 2.30 -27.47 0.70
C VAL A 235 1.91 -28.93 0.90
N VAL A 236 1.30 -29.58 -0.11
CA VAL A 236 0.85 -30.97 -0.02
C VAL A 236 2.03 -31.91 0.18
N ALA A 237 3.12 -31.74 -0.59
CA ALA A 237 4.33 -32.56 -0.44
C ALA A 237 4.99 -32.38 0.95
N ALA A 238 5.11 -31.14 1.43
CA ALA A 238 5.65 -30.86 2.76
C ALA A 238 4.76 -31.39 3.88
N LEU A 239 3.44 -31.28 3.74
CA LEU A 239 2.45 -31.76 4.71
C LEU A 239 2.45 -33.29 4.81
N ARG A 240 2.40 -34.00 3.68
CA ARG A 240 2.56 -35.48 3.59
C ARG A 240 3.82 -35.95 4.33
N SER A 241 4.97 -35.34 4.01
CA SER A 241 6.27 -35.66 4.62
C SER A 241 6.31 -35.40 6.12
N GLN A 242 5.79 -34.25 6.58
CA GLN A 242 5.79 -33.89 8.00
C GLN A 242 4.77 -34.68 8.83
N MET A 243 3.60 -35.02 8.29
CA MET A 243 2.61 -35.84 9.02
C MET A 243 3.13 -37.27 9.24
N ALA A 244 3.74 -37.87 8.23
CA ALA A 244 4.35 -39.19 8.32
C ALA A 244 5.52 -39.23 9.33
N SER A 245 6.42 -38.22 9.29
CA SER A 245 7.60 -38.18 10.17
C SER A 245 7.31 -37.76 11.61
N LYS A 246 6.34 -36.86 11.85
CA LYS A 246 5.94 -36.42 13.20
C LYS A 246 4.95 -37.38 13.89
N GLY A 247 4.42 -38.37 13.17
CA GLY A 247 3.46 -39.34 13.73
C GLY A 247 2.18 -38.68 14.23
N VAL A 248 1.62 -37.80 13.40
CA VAL A 248 0.39 -37.03 13.71
C VAL A 248 -0.79 -37.97 13.93
N ARG A 249 -1.51 -37.80 15.05
CA ARG A 249 -2.66 -38.66 15.45
C ARG A 249 -3.87 -37.88 15.96
N THR A 250 -3.82 -36.55 15.89
CA THR A 250 -4.88 -35.67 16.39
C THR A 250 -5.02 -34.46 15.48
N GLU A 251 -6.24 -33.93 15.35
CA GLU A 251 -6.53 -32.70 14.60
C GLU A 251 -5.64 -31.52 15.05
N ALA A 252 -5.39 -31.38 16.37
CA ALA A 252 -4.51 -30.34 16.89
C ALA A 252 -3.05 -30.47 16.43
N GLN A 253 -2.54 -31.69 16.26
CA GLN A 253 -1.21 -31.94 15.70
C GLN A 253 -1.21 -31.71 14.18
N ALA A 254 -2.25 -32.12 13.46
CA ALA A 254 -2.39 -31.84 12.03
C ALA A 254 -2.43 -30.33 11.76
N ARG A 255 -3.20 -29.58 12.57
CA ARG A 255 -3.24 -28.11 12.55
C ARG A 255 -1.87 -27.50 12.75
N ALA A 256 -1.10 -27.97 13.73
CA ALA A 256 0.24 -27.47 13.99
C ALA A 256 1.18 -27.71 12.78
N VAL A 257 1.12 -28.89 12.15
CA VAL A 257 1.93 -29.17 10.96
C VAL A 257 1.51 -28.32 9.77
N LEU A 258 0.20 -28.22 9.46
CA LEU A 258 -0.30 -27.36 8.38
C LEU A 258 0.10 -25.90 8.61
N ARG A 259 -0.01 -25.41 9.85
CA ARG A 259 0.43 -24.07 10.25
C ARG A 259 1.91 -23.84 9.97
N ASP A 260 2.78 -24.77 10.39
CA ASP A 260 4.23 -24.67 10.19
C ASP A 260 4.59 -24.67 8.69
N VAL A 261 3.94 -25.53 7.89
CA VAL A 261 4.12 -25.59 6.43
C VAL A 261 3.71 -24.27 5.76
N LEU A 262 2.52 -23.75 6.06
CA LEU A 262 2.03 -22.49 5.49
C LEU A 262 2.89 -21.29 5.92
N ILE A 263 3.39 -21.26 7.16
CA ILE A 263 4.32 -20.21 7.58
C ILE A 263 5.62 -20.31 6.79
N SER A 264 6.15 -21.51 6.54
CA SER A 264 7.36 -21.72 5.74
C SER A 264 7.21 -21.24 4.29
N GLU A 265 6.08 -21.52 3.64
CA GLU A 265 5.78 -21.03 2.28
C GLU A 265 5.70 -19.49 2.21
N LEU A 266 5.34 -18.84 3.32
CA LEU A 266 5.38 -17.38 3.41
C LEU A 266 6.79 -16.80 3.56
N ARG A 267 7.85 -17.61 3.67
CA ARG A 267 9.25 -17.16 3.78
C ARG A 267 9.43 -16.10 4.88
N PRO A 268 9.34 -16.48 6.17
CA PRO A 268 9.44 -15.56 7.30
C PRO A 268 10.81 -14.85 7.37
N GLU A 269 11.85 -15.41 6.75
CA GLU A 269 13.19 -14.85 6.63
C GLU A 269 13.31 -13.60 5.73
N LEU A 270 12.29 -13.29 4.92
CA LEU A 270 12.27 -12.06 4.12
C LEU A 270 12.05 -10.81 4.99
N ASP A 271 12.89 -9.80 4.77
CA ASP A 271 12.78 -8.49 5.41
C ASP A 271 11.48 -7.76 5.02
N ARG A 272 10.60 -7.59 6.01
CA ARG A 272 9.30 -6.92 5.88
C ARG A 272 9.30 -5.48 6.36
N SER A 273 10.45 -4.95 6.77
CA SER A 273 10.56 -3.54 7.16
C SER A 273 10.30 -2.60 5.98
N ILE A 274 9.66 -1.47 6.25
CA ILE A 274 9.48 -0.39 5.27
C ILE A 274 10.69 0.52 5.33
N ARG A 275 11.42 0.67 4.22
CA ARG A 275 12.60 1.54 4.17
C ARG A 275 12.14 2.99 4.07
N ALA A 276 11.93 3.60 5.24
CA ALA A 276 11.43 4.96 5.42
C ALA A 276 12.16 5.72 6.53
N LEU A 277 13.40 5.31 6.87
CA LEU A 277 14.29 6.14 7.68
C LEU A 277 15.14 7.05 6.77
N PRO A 278 15.19 8.37 7.03
CA PRO A 278 15.97 9.31 6.22
C PRO A 278 17.45 8.98 6.19
N HIS A 279 18.12 9.42 5.14
CA HIS A 279 19.57 9.44 5.01
C HIS A 279 20.16 10.67 5.73
N ALA A 280 21.48 10.76 5.83
CA ALA A 280 22.15 11.85 6.55
C ALA A 280 21.77 13.27 6.05
N ASP A 281 21.63 13.42 4.72
CA ASP A 281 21.38 14.71 4.06
C ASP A 281 20.13 14.71 3.16
N LYS A 282 19.30 13.64 3.20
CA LYS A 282 18.16 13.45 2.27
C LYS A 282 17.01 12.67 2.93
N PRO A 283 15.74 12.96 2.58
CA PRO A 283 14.61 12.13 2.98
C PRO A 283 14.75 10.71 2.41
N SER A 284 14.06 9.76 3.02
CA SER A 284 13.83 8.47 2.38
C SER A 284 12.72 8.59 1.34
N VAL A 285 12.87 7.97 0.16
CA VAL A 285 11.88 8.10 -0.94
C VAL A 285 11.18 6.78 -1.23
N LEU A 286 9.86 6.79 -1.06
CA LEU A 286 8.95 5.67 -1.26
C LEU A 286 8.11 5.92 -2.53
N LEU A 287 8.19 5.02 -3.49
CA LEU A 287 7.36 5.04 -4.70
C LEU A 287 6.21 4.04 -4.56
N VAL A 288 4.95 4.49 -4.66
CA VAL A 288 3.78 3.62 -4.51
C VAL A 288 3.11 3.41 -5.87
N VAL A 289 3.20 2.17 -6.36
CA VAL A 289 2.78 1.76 -7.72
C VAL A 289 1.69 0.70 -7.69
N GLY A 290 1.09 0.41 -8.85
CA GLY A 290 0.07 -0.63 -9.01
C GLY A 290 -1.17 -0.18 -9.77
N VAL A 291 -2.12 -1.10 -9.91
CA VAL A 291 -3.28 -0.97 -10.80
C VAL A 291 -4.29 0.06 -10.28
N ASN A 292 -5.16 0.57 -11.14
CA ASN A 292 -6.33 1.35 -10.72
C ASN A 292 -7.27 0.52 -9.82
N GLY A 293 -7.91 1.16 -8.85
CA GLY A 293 -8.88 0.52 -7.96
C GLY A 293 -8.30 -0.33 -6.80
N THR A 294 -6.98 -0.59 -6.79
CA THR A 294 -6.31 -1.35 -5.72
C THR A 294 -6.08 -0.57 -4.43
N GLY A 295 -6.42 0.72 -4.38
CA GLY A 295 -6.31 1.54 -3.18
C GLY A 295 -4.94 2.19 -2.95
N LYS A 296 -4.18 2.51 -3.99
CA LYS A 296 -2.88 3.24 -3.90
C LYS A 296 -2.94 4.51 -3.07
N THR A 297 -3.71 5.52 -3.52
CA THR A 297 -3.87 6.82 -2.84
C THR A 297 -4.32 6.67 -1.38
N THR A 298 -5.23 5.72 -1.11
CA THR A 298 -5.66 5.37 0.25
C THR A 298 -4.52 4.75 1.07
N THR A 299 -3.70 3.88 0.48
CA THR A 299 -2.52 3.29 1.12
C THR A 299 -1.46 4.34 1.43
N VAL A 300 -1.20 5.28 0.51
CA VAL A 300 -0.30 6.42 0.72
C VAL A 300 -0.79 7.27 1.90
N GLY A 301 -2.07 7.64 1.93
CA GLY A 301 -2.65 8.41 3.03
C GLY A 301 -2.59 7.71 4.39
N LYS A 302 -2.88 6.40 4.44
CA LYS A 302 -2.77 5.58 5.66
C LYS A 302 -1.30 5.41 6.11
N LEU A 303 -0.36 5.24 5.18
CA LEU A 303 1.07 5.14 5.50
C LEU A 303 1.60 6.48 6.02
N ALA A 304 1.21 7.60 5.41
CA ALA A 304 1.50 8.95 5.88
C ALA A 304 0.99 9.16 7.32
N ARG A 305 -0.26 8.74 7.61
CA ARG A 305 -0.81 8.78 8.98
C ARG A 305 0.06 8.01 9.99
N VAL A 306 0.55 6.82 9.64
CA VAL A 306 1.41 6.04 10.54
C VAL A 306 2.79 6.70 10.73
N LEU A 307 3.37 7.23 9.66
CA LEU A 307 4.66 7.93 9.72
C LEU A 307 4.58 9.21 10.57
N VAL A 308 3.56 10.05 10.37
CA VAL A 308 3.36 11.26 11.19
C VAL A 308 3.01 10.92 12.64
N ALA A 309 2.26 9.83 12.88
CA ALA A 309 2.00 9.35 14.25
C ALA A 309 3.25 8.85 14.99
N ASP A 310 4.31 8.47 14.28
CA ASP A 310 5.64 8.19 14.85
C ASP A 310 6.53 9.45 14.94
N GLY A 311 6.00 10.63 14.60
CA GLY A 311 6.72 11.91 14.65
C GLY A 311 7.63 12.17 13.46
N ARG A 312 7.41 11.52 12.30
CA ARG A 312 8.14 11.80 11.05
C ARG A 312 7.49 12.98 10.31
N ARG A 313 8.33 13.84 9.72
CA ARG A 313 7.92 14.85 8.74
C ARG A 313 7.79 14.19 7.37
N VAL A 314 6.61 14.30 6.77
CA VAL A 314 6.23 13.56 5.57
C VAL A 314 5.79 14.54 4.48
N VAL A 315 6.37 14.40 3.29
CA VAL A 315 5.94 15.08 2.06
C VAL A 315 5.30 14.04 1.12
N LEU A 316 4.16 14.37 0.52
CA LEU A 316 3.45 13.51 -0.42
C LEU A 316 3.53 14.08 -1.85
N GLY A 317 3.97 13.26 -2.81
CA GLY A 317 4.00 13.61 -4.23
C GLY A 317 2.75 13.10 -4.96
N ALA A 318 1.91 14.01 -5.44
CA ALA A 318 0.67 13.70 -6.16
C ALA A 318 0.93 13.41 -7.66
N ALA A 319 1.65 12.33 -7.97
CA ALA A 319 2.07 11.98 -9.33
C ALA A 319 1.01 11.20 -10.15
N ASP A 320 -0.18 10.86 -9.60
CA ASP A 320 -1.36 10.43 -10.39
C ASP A 320 -2.02 11.65 -11.08
N THR A 321 -1.28 12.34 -11.95
CA THR A 321 -1.70 13.60 -12.60
C THR A 321 -2.84 13.41 -13.62
N PHE A 322 -3.13 12.17 -14.01
CA PHE A 322 -4.24 11.75 -14.89
C PHE A 322 -5.59 11.64 -14.17
N ARG A 323 -5.65 11.86 -12.86
CA ARG A 323 -6.87 11.81 -12.05
C ARG A 323 -6.86 13.01 -11.10
N ALA A 324 -7.46 14.13 -11.51
CA ALA A 324 -7.61 15.31 -10.64
C ALA A 324 -8.10 14.96 -9.22
N ALA A 325 -9.16 14.14 -9.14
CA ALA A 325 -9.71 13.65 -7.89
C ALA A 325 -8.74 12.80 -7.03
N ALA A 326 -7.68 12.21 -7.60
CA ALA A 326 -6.65 11.50 -6.83
C ALA A 326 -5.73 12.47 -6.09
N ALA A 327 -5.32 13.57 -6.74
CA ALA A 327 -4.56 14.63 -6.10
C ALA A 327 -5.37 15.31 -4.99
N ASP A 328 -6.66 15.59 -5.22
CA ASP A 328 -7.54 16.18 -4.21
C ASP A 328 -7.81 15.21 -3.04
N GLN A 329 -7.94 13.91 -3.33
CA GLN A 329 -8.03 12.86 -2.30
C GLN A 329 -6.75 12.79 -1.46
N LEU A 330 -5.57 12.83 -2.08
CA LEU A 330 -4.28 12.82 -1.40
C LEU A 330 -4.09 14.07 -0.53
N GLN A 331 -4.47 15.24 -1.03
CA GLN A 331 -4.46 16.50 -0.28
C GLN A 331 -5.41 16.45 0.93
N THR A 332 -6.58 15.82 0.79
CA THR A 332 -7.51 15.59 1.90
C THR A 332 -6.91 14.67 2.98
N TRP A 333 -6.17 13.61 2.58
CA TRP A 333 -5.43 12.77 3.53
C TRP A 333 -4.36 13.56 4.27
N ALA A 334 -3.54 14.31 3.54
CA ALA A 334 -2.41 15.05 4.08
C ALA A 334 -2.83 16.11 5.10
N ALA A 335 -3.87 16.90 4.77
CA ALA A 335 -4.42 17.94 5.65
C ALA A 335 -4.98 17.38 6.98
N ARG A 336 -5.49 16.14 6.99
CA ARG A 336 -5.98 15.49 8.22
C ARG A 336 -4.85 15.03 9.14
N VAL A 337 -3.72 14.63 8.56
CA VAL A 337 -2.59 14.03 9.31
C VAL A 337 -1.45 15.01 9.59
N GLY A 338 -1.41 16.17 8.93
CA GLY A 338 -0.31 17.14 9.04
C GLY A 338 0.91 16.79 8.18
N ALA A 339 0.67 16.26 6.97
CA ALA A 339 1.70 16.05 5.96
C ALA A 339 1.61 17.12 4.86
N ASP A 340 2.74 17.47 4.26
CA ASP A 340 2.82 18.41 3.14
C ASP A 340 2.53 17.69 1.81
N VAL A 341 2.08 18.43 0.78
CA VAL A 341 1.74 17.85 -0.53
C VAL A 341 2.29 18.70 -1.67
N VAL A 342 3.04 18.07 -2.56
CA VAL A 342 3.43 18.63 -3.85
C VAL A 342 2.53 18.06 -4.94
N ARG A 343 1.84 18.94 -5.66
CA ARG A 343 0.94 18.62 -6.77
C ARG A 343 1.25 19.49 -7.99
N GLY A 344 1.22 18.89 -9.17
CA GLY A 344 1.25 19.62 -10.44
C GLY A 344 -0.14 20.11 -10.88
N ALA A 345 -0.19 20.72 -12.06
CA ALA A 345 -1.43 20.92 -12.80
C ALA A 345 -2.03 19.56 -13.25
N GLU A 346 -3.32 19.54 -13.59
CA GLU A 346 -3.94 18.36 -14.19
C GLU A 346 -3.25 18.02 -15.52
N GLY A 347 -2.91 16.74 -15.73
CA GLY A 347 -2.15 16.30 -16.90
C GLY A 347 -0.67 16.72 -16.93
N ALA A 348 -0.12 17.29 -15.84
CA ALA A 348 1.31 17.56 -15.72
C ALA A 348 2.14 16.26 -15.79
N ASP A 349 3.42 16.37 -16.16
CA ASP A 349 4.35 15.25 -16.21
C ASP A 349 4.56 14.63 -14.81
N PRO A 350 4.16 13.36 -14.55
CA PRO A 350 4.32 12.70 -13.25
C PRO A 350 5.77 12.70 -12.74
N ALA A 351 6.74 12.63 -13.66
CA ALA A 351 8.15 12.64 -13.32
C ALA A 351 8.63 14.00 -12.77
N SER A 352 8.03 15.10 -13.24
CA SER A 352 8.29 16.45 -12.69
C SER A 352 7.68 16.59 -11.31
N VAL A 353 6.41 16.19 -11.11
CA VAL A 353 5.75 16.27 -9.79
C VAL A 353 6.50 15.42 -8.75
N ALA A 354 6.99 14.24 -9.14
CA ALA A 354 7.82 13.41 -8.27
C ALA A 354 9.22 14.02 -7.99
N PHE A 355 9.81 14.74 -8.94
CA PHE A 355 11.05 15.49 -8.72
C PHE A 355 10.84 16.62 -7.71
N ASP A 356 9.81 17.43 -7.93
CA ASP A 356 9.47 18.59 -7.10
C ASP A 356 9.14 18.15 -5.66
N ALA A 357 8.44 17.03 -5.49
CA ALA A 357 8.15 16.44 -4.17
C ALA A 357 9.43 16.03 -3.40
N VAL A 358 10.46 15.56 -4.12
CA VAL A 358 11.74 15.16 -3.52
C VAL A 358 12.64 16.37 -3.30
N ASP A 359 12.59 17.38 -4.16
CA ASP A 359 13.30 18.64 -3.96
C ASP A 359 12.75 19.39 -2.74
N GLU A 360 11.43 19.46 -2.59
CA GLU A 360 10.76 20.03 -1.43
C GLU A 360 11.01 19.22 -0.15
N GLY A 361 11.02 17.89 -0.24
CA GLY A 361 11.44 17.02 0.87
C GLY A 361 12.88 17.28 1.32
N ILE A 362 13.77 17.71 0.42
CA ILE A 362 15.15 18.11 0.77
C ILE A 362 15.19 19.55 1.31
N SER A 363 14.43 20.49 0.73
CA SER A 363 14.43 21.91 1.11
C SER A 363 13.88 22.14 2.52
N THR A 364 12.78 21.45 2.86
CA THR A 364 12.13 21.41 4.18
C THR A 364 12.85 20.46 5.15
N GLY A 365 13.79 19.67 4.63
CA GLY A 365 14.53 18.65 5.36
C GLY A 365 13.64 17.55 5.94
N ALA A 366 12.56 17.18 5.25
CA ALA A 366 11.63 16.13 5.64
C ALA A 366 12.32 14.78 5.87
N ASP A 367 11.66 13.89 6.63
CA ASP A 367 12.21 12.57 6.93
C ASP A 367 11.85 11.56 5.84
N VAL A 368 10.66 11.69 5.23
CA VAL A 368 10.14 10.76 4.22
C VAL A 368 9.37 11.50 3.11
N VAL A 369 9.59 11.11 1.86
CA VAL A 369 8.78 11.49 0.70
C VAL A 369 8.04 10.26 0.18
N VAL A 370 6.72 10.33 0.04
CA VAL A 370 5.90 9.22 -0.50
C VAL A 370 5.18 9.68 -1.78
N VAL A 371 5.46 9.02 -2.90
CA VAL A 371 4.94 9.39 -4.23
C VAL A 371 3.82 8.43 -4.65
N ASP A 372 2.61 8.96 -4.87
CA ASP A 372 1.45 8.23 -5.40
C ASP A 372 1.46 8.31 -6.93
N THR A 373 1.51 7.18 -7.65
CA THR A 373 1.58 7.16 -9.13
C THR A 373 0.25 6.83 -9.80
N ALA A 374 0.14 7.10 -11.10
CA ALA A 374 -0.93 6.55 -11.92
C ALA A 374 -0.94 5.01 -11.94
N GLY A 375 -2.09 4.41 -12.32
CA GLY A 375 -2.29 2.95 -12.42
C GLY A 375 -3.03 2.47 -13.67
N ARG A 376 -3.05 3.28 -14.74
CA ARG A 376 -3.82 3.06 -15.97
C ARG A 376 -3.12 2.07 -16.93
N LEU A 377 -3.27 0.76 -16.72
CA LEU A 377 -2.57 -0.26 -17.54
C LEU A 377 -3.13 -0.45 -18.97
N HIS A 378 -4.19 0.23 -19.39
CA HIS A 378 -4.78 0.02 -20.72
C HIS A 378 -3.83 0.37 -21.88
N THR A 379 -2.81 1.21 -21.64
CA THR A 379 -1.69 1.47 -22.54
C THR A 379 -0.39 0.94 -21.93
N LYS A 380 -0.22 -0.39 -21.95
CA LYS A 380 0.91 -1.11 -21.32
C LYS A 380 2.28 -0.44 -21.51
N THR A 381 2.60 0.00 -22.73
CA THR A 381 3.89 0.65 -23.03
C THR A 381 4.01 2.02 -22.35
N GLY A 382 3.00 2.88 -22.50
CA GLY A 382 3.04 4.27 -22.01
C GLY A 382 3.17 4.37 -20.49
N LEU A 383 2.37 3.59 -19.74
CA LEU A 383 2.46 3.59 -18.27
C LEU A 383 3.85 3.11 -17.77
N MET A 384 4.46 2.17 -18.47
CA MET A 384 5.76 1.61 -18.07
C MET A 384 6.91 2.58 -18.38
N ASP A 385 6.89 3.22 -19.55
CA ASP A 385 7.84 4.29 -19.89
C ASP A 385 7.74 5.45 -18.89
N GLU A 386 6.52 5.81 -18.47
CA GLU A 386 6.22 6.83 -17.47
C GLU A 386 6.77 6.47 -16.08
N LEU A 387 6.50 5.26 -15.57
CA LEU A 387 7.00 4.82 -14.25
C LEU A 387 8.53 4.67 -14.23
N GLY A 388 9.11 4.12 -15.29
CA GLY A 388 10.56 4.07 -15.47
C GLY A 388 11.19 5.48 -15.57
N LYS A 389 10.47 6.45 -16.14
CA LYS A 389 10.88 7.86 -16.16
C LYS A 389 10.77 8.51 -14.78
N VAL A 390 9.70 8.29 -14.03
CA VAL A 390 9.52 8.78 -12.64
C VAL A 390 10.69 8.32 -11.77
N LYS A 391 10.97 7.02 -11.71
CA LYS A 391 12.11 6.46 -10.94
C LYS A 391 13.43 7.11 -11.34
N ARG A 392 13.73 7.14 -12.64
CA ARG A 392 14.98 7.71 -13.19
C ARG A 392 15.15 9.22 -12.95
N VAL A 393 14.06 9.97 -12.84
CA VAL A 393 14.10 11.42 -12.55
C VAL A 393 14.30 11.65 -11.05
N VAL A 394 13.58 10.93 -10.20
CA VAL A 394 13.77 10.95 -8.74
C VAL A 394 15.19 10.56 -8.34
N GLU A 395 15.75 9.49 -8.95
CA GLU A 395 17.11 8.98 -8.70
C GLU A 395 18.22 10.01 -8.98
N LYS A 396 17.96 11.08 -9.75
CA LYS A 396 18.91 12.19 -9.92
C LYS A 396 19.04 13.05 -8.67
N ARG A 397 18.04 13.04 -7.78
CA ARG A 397 17.93 13.92 -6.61
C ARG A 397 18.15 13.15 -5.31
N ALA A 398 17.47 12.02 -5.12
CA ALA A 398 17.61 11.12 -3.97
C ALA A 398 17.44 9.65 -4.40
N ALA A 399 17.93 8.70 -3.59
CA ALA A 399 17.71 7.28 -3.86
C ALA A 399 16.23 6.92 -3.67
N VAL A 400 15.68 6.06 -4.54
CA VAL A 400 14.39 5.40 -4.29
C VAL A 400 14.66 4.19 -3.41
N ASP A 401 14.30 4.28 -2.13
CA ASP A 401 14.63 3.27 -1.12
C ASP A 401 13.68 2.07 -1.17
N GLU A 402 12.42 2.35 -1.46
CA GLU A 402 11.31 1.41 -1.43
C GLU A 402 10.36 1.67 -2.62
N VAL A 403 9.99 0.61 -3.33
CA VAL A 403 8.93 0.60 -4.34
C VAL A 403 7.87 -0.37 -3.86
N LEU A 404 6.74 0.17 -3.40
CA LEU A 404 5.61 -0.59 -2.87
C LEU A 404 4.57 -0.81 -3.96
N LEU A 405 4.34 -2.07 -4.33
CA LEU A 405 3.25 -2.45 -5.23
C LEU A 405 1.96 -2.68 -4.43
N VAL A 406 0.89 -1.96 -4.76
CA VAL A 406 -0.42 -2.11 -4.11
C VAL A 406 -1.35 -2.97 -4.96
N LEU A 407 -1.73 -4.13 -4.43
CA LEU A 407 -2.65 -5.08 -5.06
C LEU A 407 -3.92 -5.25 -4.23
N ASP A 408 -5.01 -5.59 -4.92
CA ASP A 408 -6.32 -5.86 -4.32
C ASP A 408 -6.48 -7.37 -4.09
N ALA A 409 -6.70 -7.78 -2.84
CA ALA A 409 -6.86 -9.19 -2.49
C ALA A 409 -8.18 -9.80 -3.03
N THR A 410 -9.21 -8.99 -3.32
CA THR A 410 -10.50 -9.47 -3.85
C THR A 410 -10.39 -9.88 -5.32
N ILE A 411 -9.46 -9.29 -6.08
CA ILE A 411 -9.21 -9.57 -7.50
C ILE A 411 -8.50 -10.93 -7.67
N GLY A 412 -7.87 -11.44 -6.61
CA GLY A 412 -7.15 -12.70 -6.60
C GLY A 412 -6.05 -12.74 -7.66
N GLN A 413 -5.91 -13.89 -8.32
CA GLN A 413 -4.83 -14.18 -9.27
C GLN A 413 -4.82 -13.26 -10.51
N ASN A 414 -5.93 -12.60 -10.84
CA ASN A 414 -6.05 -11.70 -12.01
C ASN A 414 -5.15 -10.45 -11.91
N SER A 415 -4.68 -10.12 -10.70
CA SER A 415 -3.75 -9.02 -10.46
C SER A 415 -2.29 -9.38 -10.81
N LEU A 416 -1.94 -10.67 -10.83
CA LEU A 416 -0.55 -11.15 -10.96
C LEU A 416 0.10 -10.85 -12.33
N PRO A 417 -0.55 -11.07 -13.49
CA PRO A 417 0.08 -10.76 -14.78
C PRO A 417 0.43 -9.28 -14.92
N GLN A 418 -0.34 -8.41 -14.27
CA GLN A 418 -0.08 -6.98 -14.22
C GLN A 418 1.10 -6.68 -13.30
N ALA A 419 1.11 -7.27 -12.10
CA ALA A 419 2.19 -7.16 -11.13
C ALA A 419 3.57 -7.55 -11.70
N LYS A 420 3.66 -8.61 -12.52
CA LYS A 420 4.92 -8.99 -13.20
C LYS A 420 5.47 -7.87 -14.08
N VAL A 421 4.60 -7.25 -14.89
CA VAL A 421 5.01 -6.17 -15.80
C VAL A 421 5.50 -4.94 -15.02
N PHE A 422 4.91 -4.61 -13.87
CA PHE A 422 5.48 -3.58 -12.98
C PHE A 422 6.87 -3.99 -12.46
N ALA A 423 7.06 -5.26 -12.06
CA ALA A 423 8.32 -5.80 -11.52
C ALA A 423 9.48 -5.89 -12.54
N GLU A 424 9.17 -5.80 -13.83
CA GLU A 424 10.15 -5.73 -14.92
C GLU A 424 10.69 -4.30 -15.13
N VAL A 425 9.95 -3.28 -14.70
CA VAL A 425 10.16 -1.86 -15.07
C VAL A 425 10.56 -1.00 -13.88
N VAL A 426 9.98 -1.25 -12.71
CA VAL A 426 10.39 -0.66 -11.44
C VAL A 426 10.84 -1.79 -10.50
N ASP A 427 11.95 -1.58 -9.81
CA ASP A 427 12.51 -2.56 -8.88
C ASP A 427 11.64 -2.64 -7.61
N ILE A 428 10.55 -3.41 -7.68
CA ILE A 428 9.64 -3.61 -6.55
C ILE A 428 10.41 -4.21 -5.37
N THR A 429 10.22 -3.63 -4.18
CA THR A 429 10.91 -4.05 -2.94
C THR A 429 9.95 -4.65 -1.92
N GLY A 430 8.64 -4.42 -2.07
CA GLY A 430 7.60 -4.99 -1.22
C GLY A 430 6.20 -4.84 -1.80
N VAL A 431 5.26 -5.61 -1.28
CA VAL A 431 3.84 -5.56 -1.67
C VAL A 431 2.97 -5.10 -0.49
N VAL A 432 1.93 -4.31 -0.82
CA VAL A 432 0.79 -4.02 0.05
C VAL A 432 -0.45 -4.70 -0.51
N LEU A 433 -1.14 -5.51 0.30
CA LEU A 433 -2.39 -6.16 -0.08
C LEU A 433 -3.58 -5.48 0.59
N THR A 434 -4.48 -4.89 -0.19
CA THR A 434 -5.68 -4.19 0.31
C THR A 434 -6.92 -5.08 0.25
N LYS A 435 -7.98 -4.69 0.98
CA LYS A 435 -9.30 -5.33 1.02
C LYS A 435 -9.25 -6.81 1.44
N LEU A 436 -8.23 -7.18 2.24
CA LEU A 436 -8.05 -8.56 2.70
C LEU A 436 -9.09 -8.96 3.76
N ASP A 437 -9.82 -8.01 4.35
CA ASP A 437 -11.00 -8.26 5.18
C ASP A 437 -12.27 -8.60 4.37
N GLY A 438 -12.31 -8.23 3.08
CA GLY A 438 -13.46 -8.43 2.19
C GLY A 438 -13.41 -9.70 1.33
N THR A 439 -12.49 -10.64 1.59
CA THR A 439 -12.30 -11.83 0.75
C THR A 439 -11.94 -13.07 1.55
N ALA A 440 -12.55 -14.21 1.19
CA ALA A 440 -12.16 -15.53 1.68
C ALA A 440 -10.89 -16.09 0.95
N LYS A 441 -10.45 -15.43 -0.12
CA LYS A 441 -9.36 -15.87 -1.02
C LYS A 441 -7.98 -15.41 -0.52
N GLY A 442 -7.63 -15.81 0.71
CA GLY A 442 -6.36 -15.43 1.33
C GLY A 442 -5.11 -16.00 0.65
N GLY A 443 -5.23 -17.05 -0.16
CA GLY A 443 -4.11 -17.71 -0.82
C GLY A 443 -3.31 -16.81 -1.77
N ILE A 444 -3.90 -15.70 -2.22
CA ILE A 444 -3.22 -14.73 -3.09
C ILE A 444 -1.92 -14.20 -2.49
N VAL A 445 -1.79 -14.13 -1.16
CA VAL A 445 -0.56 -13.74 -0.46
C VAL A 445 0.63 -14.61 -0.89
N PHE A 446 0.45 -15.93 -0.86
CA PHE A 446 1.49 -16.90 -1.18
C PHE A 446 1.92 -16.76 -2.64
N ARG A 447 0.92 -16.70 -3.54
CA ARG A 447 1.18 -16.62 -4.97
C ARG A 447 1.86 -15.32 -5.39
N VAL A 448 1.49 -14.20 -4.78
CA VAL A 448 2.15 -12.90 -4.99
C VAL A 448 3.63 -12.97 -4.59
N GLN A 449 3.96 -13.53 -3.42
CA GLN A 449 5.35 -13.64 -2.98
C GLN A 449 6.16 -14.61 -3.86
N GLN A 450 5.57 -15.74 -4.25
CA GLN A 450 6.18 -16.70 -5.17
C GLN A 450 6.51 -16.05 -6.52
N GLU A 451 5.53 -15.38 -7.11
CA GLU A 451 5.60 -14.85 -8.48
C GLU A 451 6.52 -13.62 -8.59
N LEU A 452 6.49 -12.73 -7.60
CA LEU A 452 7.26 -11.48 -7.65
C LEU A 452 8.61 -11.57 -6.93
N GLY A 453 8.84 -12.63 -6.14
CA GLY A 453 10.06 -12.81 -5.35
C GLY A 453 10.21 -11.87 -4.14
N VAL A 454 9.28 -10.94 -3.93
CA VAL A 454 9.30 -9.92 -2.87
C VAL A 454 8.34 -10.25 -1.72
N PRO A 455 8.59 -9.75 -0.50
CA PRO A 455 7.69 -9.94 0.62
C PRO A 455 6.42 -9.08 0.52
N VAL A 456 5.30 -9.62 0.99
CA VAL A 456 4.18 -8.78 1.44
C VAL A 456 4.61 -8.13 2.74
N LYS A 457 4.60 -6.79 2.78
CA LYS A 457 5.04 -5.99 3.94
C LYS A 457 3.88 -5.43 4.73
N LEU A 458 2.80 -5.03 4.06
CA LEU A 458 1.62 -4.41 4.68
C LEU A 458 0.31 -5.04 4.20
N VAL A 459 -0.72 -4.98 5.05
CA VAL A 459 -2.09 -5.36 4.70
C VAL A 459 -3.09 -4.27 5.07
N GLY A 460 -3.98 -3.94 4.12
CA GLY A 460 -5.15 -3.10 4.32
C GLY A 460 -6.36 -3.95 4.67
N LEU A 461 -6.94 -3.69 5.84
CA LEU A 461 -7.94 -4.56 6.49
C LEU A 461 -9.26 -3.83 6.73
N GLY A 462 -9.59 -2.88 5.86
CA GLY A 462 -10.80 -2.08 5.91
C GLY A 462 -10.62 -0.67 5.35
N GLU A 463 -11.69 0.12 5.38
CA GLU A 463 -11.72 1.50 4.87
C GLU A 463 -11.30 2.55 5.92
N GLY A 464 -11.23 2.21 7.20
CA GLY A 464 -10.88 3.14 8.26
C GLY A 464 -9.44 3.66 8.16
N PRO A 465 -9.15 4.88 8.63
CA PRO A 465 -7.82 5.51 8.46
C PRO A 465 -6.70 4.77 9.20
N ASP A 466 -7.05 3.97 10.20
CA ASP A 466 -6.13 3.15 10.97
C ASP A 466 -6.13 1.66 10.56
N ASP A 467 -6.87 1.29 9.49
CA ASP A 467 -6.94 -0.07 8.91
C ASP A 467 -5.78 -0.36 7.94
N LEU A 468 -4.54 -0.18 8.41
CA LEU A 468 -3.30 -0.60 7.75
C LEU A 468 -2.39 -1.25 8.80
N ALA A 469 -1.95 -2.49 8.55
CA ALA A 469 -1.12 -3.27 9.47
C ALA A 469 0.17 -3.75 8.79
N PRO A 470 1.24 -4.06 9.55
CA PRO A 470 2.31 -4.94 9.07
C PRO A 470 1.76 -6.32 8.71
N PHE A 471 2.36 -6.96 7.73
CA PHE A 471 2.07 -8.36 7.40
C PHE A 471 2.91 -9.29 8.27
N GLU A 472 2.23 -10.02 9.16
CA GLU A 472 2.82 -10.99 10.07
C GLU A 472 2.47 -12.42 9.62
N PRO A 473 3.42 -13.20 9.02
CA PRO A 473 3.12 -14.52 8.47
C PRO A 473 2.42 -15.47 9.44
N GLY A 474 2.89 -15.53 10.69
CA GLY A 474 2.29 -16.35 11.74
C GLY A 474 0.84 -15.96 12.04
N ALA A 475 0.60 -14.66 12.31
CA ALA A 475 -0.74 -14.17 12.62
C ALA A 475 -1.71 -14.28 11.43
N PHE A 476 -1.21 -14.17 10.19
CA PHE A 476 -1.99 -14.40 8.99
C PHE A 476 -2.39 -15.88 8.83
N VAL A 477 -1.47 -16.82 9.01
CA VAL A 477 -1.78 -18.26 8.97
C VAL A 477 -2.68 -18.68 10.13
N ASP A 478 -2.46 -18.14 11.33
CA ASP A 478 -3.36 -18.36 12.48
C ASP A 478 -4.79 -17.90 12.16
N ALA A 479 -4.96 -16.71 11.57
CA ALA A 479 -6.26 -16.24 11.11
C ALA A 479 -6.84 -17.09 9.97
N LEU A 480 -6.01 -17.62 9.06
CA LEU A 480 -6.41 -18.50 7.96
C LEU A 480 -6.94 -19.87 8.44
N LEU A 481 -6.38 -20.38 9.54
CA LEU A 481 -6.77 -21.67 10.12
C LEU A 481 -7.88 -21.56 11.17
N GLY A 482 -8.19 -20.34 11.66
CA GLY A 482 -9.34 -20.00 12.50
C GLY A 482 -9.08 -20.10 13.99
#